data_AF-A0AAE5LUU9-F1
#
_entry.id   AF-A0AAE5LUU9-F1
#
_cell.length_a   1.000
_cell.length_b   1.000
_cell.length_c   1.000
_cell.angle_alpha   90.00
_cell.angle_beta   90.00
_cell.angle_gamma   90.00
#
_symmetry.space_group_name_H-M   'P 1'
#
loop_
_entity.id
_entity.type
_entity.pdbx_description
1 polymer ?
#
loop_
_entity_poly.entity_id
_entity_poly.type
_entity_poly.pdbx_seq_one_letter_code
_entity_poly.pdbx_strand_id
1 'polypeptide(L)'
;MADPNDEDLPNHVQTVIRGIVVLLVAFSFLGAFALVQTDGLTLDTMLSIAVNLYIAVLVFYGVFYDKINSRPFRIALYAGVVFWGLSDVITGTDGTLTYVLILGGGALLTRELFLKT
;
A
#
# COMPACT_ATOMS: atom_id res chain seq x y z
N MET A 1 -29.51 5.89 -9.18
CA MET A 1 -29.19 7.29 -9.52
C MET A 1 -27.68 7.39 -9.44
N ALA A 2 -27.00 7.51 -10.58
CA ALA A 2 -25.55 7.70 -10.63
C ALA A 2 -25.23 9.13 -10.18
N ASP A 3 -24.16 9.30 -9.41
CA ASP A 3 -23.71 10.59 -8.90
C ASP A 3 -23.23 11.46 -10.08
N PRO A 4 -23.72 12.70 -10.25
CA PRO A 4 -23.29 13.59 -11.32
C PRO A 4 -21.82 14.05 -11.21
N ASN A 5 -21.09 13.64 -10.16
CA ASN A 5 -19.66 13.92 -9.99
C ASN A 5 -18.74 12.75 -10.40
N ASP A 6 -19.27 11.64 -10.91
CA ASP A 6 -18.46 10.60 -11.58
C ASP A 6 -18.08 11.08 -13.00
N GLU A 7 -17.33 12.18 -13.10
CA GLU A 7 -16.56 12.48 -14.31
C GLU A 7 -15.46 11.42 -14.42
N ASP A 8 -15.72 10.39 -15.22
CA ASP A 8 -14.70 9.43 -15.65
C ASP A 8 -13.43 10.20 -16.04
N LEU A 9 -12.34 9.94 -15.32
CA LEU A 9 -11.06 10.64 -15.55
C LEU A 9 -10.70 10.54 -17.04
N PRO A 10 -10.19 11.63 -17.65
CA PRO A 10 -9.83 11.60 -19.06
C PRO A 10 -8.86 10.43 -19.36
N ASN A 11 -9.08 9.69 -20.45
CA ASN A 11 -8.30 8.49 -20.80
C ASN A 11 -6.77 8.69 -20.76
N HIS A 12 -6.29 9.91 -21.03
CA HIS A 12 -4.87 10.25 -20.94
C HIS A 12 -4.36 10.27 -19.49
N VAL A 13 -5.16 10.77 -18.55
CA VAL A 13 -4.83 10.77 -17.11
C VAL A 13 -4.77 9.34 -16.58
N GLN A 14 -5.74 8.50 -16.93
CA GLN A 14 -5.75 7.09 -16.49
C GLN A 14 -4.53 6.33 -17.04
N THR A 15 -4.11 6.62 -18.27
CA THR A 15 -2.90 6.05 -18.88
C THR A 15 -1.63 6.50 -18.17
N VAL A 16 -1.54 7.78 -17.80
CA VAL A 16 -0.41 8.32 -17.03
C VAL A 16 -0.32 7.67 -15.65
N ILE A 17 -1.45 7.53 -14.93
CA ILE A 17 -1.50 6.87 -13.63
C ILE A 17 -1.03 5.41 -13.74
N ARG A 18 -1.53 4.66 -14.72
CA ARG A 18 -1.09 3.28 -14.99
C ARG A 18 0.41 3.22 -15.25
N GLY A 19 0.95 4.15 -16.05
CA GLY A 19 2.38 4.25 -16.33
C GLY A 19 3.21 4.50 -15.08
N ILE A 20 2.79 5.46 -14.24
CA ILE A 20 3.45 5.76 -12.96
C ILE A 20 3.44 4.54 -12.04
N VAL A 21 2.32 3.83 -11.96
CA VAL A 21 2.18 2.65 -11.11
C VAL A 21 3.09 1.52 -11.57
N VAL A 22 3.20 1.28 -12.88
CA VAL A 22 4.15 0.31 -13.42
C VAL A 22 5.59 0.69 -13.08
N LEU A 23 5.96 1.97 -13.19
CA LEU A 23 7.28 2.44 -12.77
C LEU A 23 7.52 2.24 -11.27
N LEU A 24 6.55 2.57 -10.43
CA LEU A 24 6.64 2.37 -8.98
C LEU A 24 6.82 0.88 -8.63
N VAL A 25 6.09 -0.01 -9.30
CA VAL A 25 6.27 -1.45 -9.14
C VAL A 25 7.69 -1.87 -9.55
N ALA A 26 8.19 -1.39 -10.69
CA ALA A 26 9.56 -1.68 -11.12
C ALA A 26 10.60 -1.18 -10.11
N PHE A 27 10.45 0.06 -9.60
CA PHE A 27 11.31 0.59 -8.55
C PHE A 27 11.20 -0.21 -7.24
N SER A 28 10.00 -0.69 -6.90
CA SER A 28 9.80 -1.56 -5.73
C SER A 28 10.61 -2.85 -5.85
N PHE A 29 10.61 -3.49 -7.02
CA PHE A 29 11.42 -4.68 -7.27
C PHE A 29 12.93 -4.39 -7.24
N LEU A 30 13.36 -3.28 -7.84
CA LEU A 30 14.76 -2.85 -7.81
C LEU A 30 15.23 -2.55 -6.39
N GLY A 31 14.41 -1.85 -5.60
CA GLY A 31 14.70 -1.57 -4.20
C GLY A 31 14.79 -2.83 -3.37
N ALA A 32 13.87 -3.78 -3.56
CA ALA A 32 13.92 -5.08 -2.89
C ALA A 32 15.21 -5.85 -3.24
N PHE A 33 15.59 -5.89 -4.52
CA PHE A 33 16.82 -6.54 -4.96
C PHE A 33 18.08 -5.87 -4.39
N ALA A 34 18.10 -4.53 -4.34
CA ALA A 34 19.19 -3.77 -3.73
C ALA A 34 19.32 -4.09 -2.24
N LEU A 35 18.20 -4.11 -1.48
CA LEU A 35 18.18 -4.47 -0.06
C LEU A 35 18.77 -5.87 0.19
N VAL A 36 18.41 -6.85 -0.63
CA VAL A 36 18.97 -8.21 -0.50
C VAL A 36 20.48 -8.23 -0.73
N GLN A 37 21.00 -7.37 -1.61
CA GLN A 37 22.44 -7.30 -1.85
C GLN A 37 23.21 -6.56 -0.74
N THR A 38 22.62 -5.52 -0.15
CA THR A 38 23.30 -4.70 0.87
C THR A 38 23.24 -5.34 2.24
N ASP A 39 22.05 -5.78 2.66
CA ASP A 39 21.78 -6.19 4.04
C ASP A 39 21.60 -7.71 4.17
N GLY A 40 21.53 -8.43 3.05
CA GLY A 40 21.36 -9.88 3.03
C GLY A 40 19.93 -10.34 3.34
N LEU A 41 19.76 -11.63 3.61
CA LEU A 41 18.45 -12.22 3.95
C LEU A 41 18.22 -12.21 5.46
N THR A 42 18.20 -11.01 6.06
CA THR A 42 17.80 -10.85 7.46
C THR A 42 16.28 -10.80 7.61
N LEU A 43 15.76 -11.07 8.82
CA LEU A 43 14.33 -10.97 9.11
C LEU A 43 13.77 -9.58 8.78
N ASP A 44 14.54 -8.53 9.09
CA ASP A 44 14.18 -7.14 8.83
C ASP A 44 14.08 -6.84 7.33
N THR A 45 15.09 -7.25 6.57
CA THR A 45 15.10 -7.12 5.11
C THR A 45 13.92 -7.88 4.48
N MET A 46 13.65 -9.11 4.94
CA MET A 46 12.57 -9.93 4.42
C MET A 46 11.19 -9.33 4.70
N LEU A 47 10.96 -8.82 5.92
CA LEU A 47 9.70 -8.15 6.26
C LEU A 47 9.51 -6.86 5.46
N SER A 48 10.55 -6.04 5.36
CA SER A 48 10.54 -4.82 4.56
C SER A 48 10.22 -5.09 3.09
N ILE A 49 10.85 -6.11 2.50
CA ILE A 49 10.57 -6.55 1.13
C ILE A 49 9.13 -7.06 1.00
N ALA A 50 8.66 -7.88 1.93
CA ALA A 50 7.31 -8.44 1.89
C ALA A 50 6.24 -7.34 1.94
N VAL A 51 6.38 -6.36 2.83
CA VAL A 51 5.47 -5.22 2.93
C VAL A 51 5.50 -4.38 1.65
N ASN A 52 6.70 -4.07 1.15
CA ASN A 52 6.86 -3.25 -0.05
C ASN A 52 6.21 -3.94 -1.27
N LEU A 53 6.49 -5.23 -1.48
CA LEU A 53 5.87 -6.02 -2.54
C LEU A 53 4.35 -6.14 -2.36
N TYR A 54 3.87 -6.31 -1.13
CA TYR A 54 2.44 -6.33 -0.83
C TYR A 54 1.76 -5.04 -1.29
N ILE A 55 2.29 -3.88 -0.91
CA ILE A 55 1.73 -2.57 -1.31
C ILE A 55 1.84 -2.39 -2.82
N ALA A 56 2.97 -2.73 -3.45
CA ALA A 56 3.15 -2.61 -4.89
C ALA A 56 2.12 -3.44 -5.67
N VAL A 57 1.91 -4.70 -5.29
CA VAL A 57 0.90 -5.58 -5.90
C VAL A 57 -0.50 -5.05 -5.64
N LEU A 58 -0.77 -4.56 -4.43
CA LEU A 58 -2.07 -4.00 -4.09
C LEU A 58 -2.40 -2.79 -4.97
N VAL A 59 -1.49 -1.82 -5.06
CA VAL A 59 -1.67 -0.62 -5.89
C VAL A 59 -1.82 -1.00 -7.36
N PHE A 60 -0.99 -1.92 -7.86
CA PHE A 60 -1.15 -2.46 -9.21
C PHE A 60 -2.55 -3.04 -9.43
N TYR A 61 -3.03 -3.87 -8.50
CA TYR A 61 -4.38 -4.43 -8.55
C TYR A 61 -5.45 -3.34 -8.54
N GLY A 62 -5.36 -2.37 -7.63
CA GLY A 62 -6.32 -1.27 -7.52
C GLY A 62 -6.44 -0.45 -8.81
N VAL A 63 -5.31 -0.19 -9.47
CA VAL A 63 -5.22 0.66 -10.66
C VAL A 63 -5.66 -0.08 -11.94
N PHE A 64 -5.27 -1.35 -12.09
CA PHE A 64 -5.59 -2.12 -13.30
C PHE A 64 -7.01 -2.70 -13.27
N TYR A 65 -7.55 -3.02 -12.09
CA TYR A 65 -8.92 -3.52 -11.94
C TYR A 65 -9.94 -2.44 -11.59
N ASP A 66 -9.51 -1.18 -11.57
CA ASP A 66 -10.33 -0.01 -11.22
C ASP A 66 -11.05 -0.17 -9.86
N LYS A 67 -10.31 -0.71 -8.89
CA LYS A 67 -10.77 -1.01 -7.53
C LYS A 67 -10.25 -0.03 -6.49
N ILE A 68 -9.55 1.04 -6.88
CA ILE A 68 -9.01 2.05 -5.95
C ILE A 68 -10.07 2.59 -4.97
N ASN A 69 -11.29 2.80 -5.44
CA ASN A 69 -12.38 3.34 -4.61
C ASN A 69 -13.19 2.24 -3.91
N SER A 70 -12.86 0.97 -4.11
CA SER A 70 -13.60 -0.13 -3.53
C SER A 70 -13.28 -0.32 -2.05
N ARG A 71 -14.31 -0.62 -1.26
CA ARG A 71 -14.20 -1.00 0.16
C ARG A 71 -13.14 -2.10 0.42
N PRO A 72 -13.12 -3.24 -0.32
CA PRO A 72 -12.11 -4.26 -0.07
C PRO A 72 -10.68 -3.79 -0.35
N PHE A 73 -10.46 -2.91 -1.34
CA PHE A 73 -9.15 -2.32 -1.60
C PHE A 73 -8.70 -1.42 -0.46
N ARG A 74 -9.58 -0.56 0.05
CA ARG A 74 -9.29 0.33 1.19
C ARG A 74 -8.92 -0.46 2.44
N ILE A 75 -9.69 -1.51 2.75
CA ILE A 75 -9.39 -2.41 3.88
C ILE A 75 -8.00 -3.03 3.72
N ALA A 76 -7.69 -3.58 2.55
CA ALA A 76 -6.40 -4.20 2.29
C ALA A 76 -5.25 -3.19 2.35
N LEU A 77 -5.45 -1.97 1.84
CA LEU A 77 -4.47 -0.89 1.95
C LEU A 77 -4.22 -0.50 3.41
N TYR A 78 -5.27 -0.28 4.20
CA TYR A 78 -5.15 0.08 5.62
C TYR A 78 -4.53 -1.05 6.43
N ALA A 79 -4.88 -2.31 6.13
CA ALA A 79 -4.24 -3.48 6.73
C ALA A 79 -2.73 -3.52 6.40
N GLY A 80 -2.35 -3.21 5.17
CA GLY A 80 -0.94 -3.07 4.77
C GLY A 80 -0.20 -2.00 5.56
N VAL A 81 -0.82 -0.83 5.78
CA VAL A 81 -0.24 0.26 6.58
C VAL A 81 -0.02 -0.16 8.05
N VAL A 82 -1.01 -0.82 8.65
CA VAL A 82 -0.89 -1.35 10.02
C VAL A 82 0.20 -2.42 10.08
N PHE A 83 0.22 -3.33 9.10
CA PHE A 83 1.22 -4.38 9.02
C PHE A 83 2.64 -3.82 8.86
N TRP A 84 2.80 -2.72 8.11
CA TRP A 84 4.07 -2.03 7.99
C TRP A 84 4.54 -1.43 9.33
N GLY A 85 3.65 -0.74 10.05
CA GLY A 85 3.99 -0.27 11.40
C GLY A 85 4.33 -1.43 12.34
N LEU A 86 3.62 -2.56 12.25
CA LEU A 86 3.94 -3.74 13.05
C LEU A 86 5.29 -4.35 12.67
N SER A 87 5.69 -4.33 11.40
CA SER A 87 7.02 -4.83 11.01
C SER A 87 8.13 -4.02 11.66
N ASP A 88 8.00 -2.69 11.72
CA ASP A 88 9.02 -1.84 12.35
C ASP A 88 9.15 -2.14 13.85
N VAL A 89 8.03 -2.39 14.54
CA VAL A 89 8.03 -2.80 15.96
C VAL A 89 8.73 -4.15 16.14
N ILE A 90 8.48 -5.12 15.25
CA ILE A 90 9.08 -6.45 15.33
C ILE A 90 10.59 -6.39 15.08
N THR A 91 11.03 -5.52 14.19
CA THR A 91 12.45 -5.39 13.83
C THR A 91 13.22 -4.45 14.74
N GLY A 92 12.52 -3.78 15.69
CA GLY A 92 13.12 -2.84 16.63
C GLY A 92 13.57 -1.53 15.98
N THR A 93 12.95 -1.19 14.85
CA THR A 93 13.20 0.06 14.10
C THR A 93 12.11 1.10 14.38
N ASP A 94 11.36 0.91 15.48
CA ASP A 94 10.18 1.70 15.79
C ASP A 94 10.52 3.17 16.12
N GLY A 95 9.75 4.07 15.51
CA GLY A 95 9.83 5.50 15.76
C GLY A 95 8.44 6.10 15.94
N THR A 96 8.36 7.43 16.08
CA THR A 96 7.07 8.13 16.20
C THR A 96 6.13 7.83 15.03
N LEU A 97 6.68 7.68 13.83
CA LEU A 97 5.93 7.33 12.63
C LEU A 97 5.24 5.96 12.75
N THR A 98 5.94 4.97 13.29
CA THR A 98 5.44 3.60 13.50
C THR A 98 4.13 3.61 14.29
N TYR A 99 4.09 4.35 15.40
CA TYR A 99 2.88 4.48 16.21
C TYR A 99 1.76 5.22 15.47
N VAL A 100 2.08 6.23 14.67
CA VAL A 100 1.09 6.93 13.83
C VAL A 100 0.50 5.99 12.77
N LEU A 101 1.31 5.12 12.17
CA LEU A 101 0.86 4.15 11.16
C LEU A 101 -0.05 3.09 11.77
N ILE A 102 0.33 2.55 12.94
CA ILE A 102 -0.48 1.56 13.64
C ILE A 102 -1.80 2.18 14.10
N LEU A 103 -1.76 3.33 14.77
CA LEU A 103 -2.96 3.96 15.32
C LEU A 103 -3.84 4.57 14.22
N GLY A 104 -3.24 5.28 13.25
CA GLY A 104 -3.95 5.91 12.15
C GLY A 104 -4.48 4.89 11.15
N GLY A 105 -3.64 3.95 10.70
CA GLY A 105 -4.06 2.84 9.85
C GLY A 105 -5.09 1.96 10.54
N GLY A 106 -4.91 1.69 11.84
CA GLY A 106 -5.85 0.92 12.65
C GLY A 106 -7.20 1.61 12.76
N ALA A 107 -7.22 2.92 13.07
CA ALA A 107 -8.46 3.68 13.13
C ALA A 107 -9.21 3.71 11.79
N LEU A 108 -8.49 3.88 10.68
CA LEU A 108 -9.07 3.83 9.33
C LEU A 108 -9.61 2.43 9.00
N LEU A 109 -8.88 1.38 9.36
CA LEU A 109 -9.29 -0.01 9.17
C LEU A 109 -10.54 -0.34 9.99
N THR A 110 -10.55 0.02 11.28
CA THR A 110 -11.70 -0.17 12.17
C THR A 110 -12.91 0.60 11.66
N ARG A 111 -12.73 1.84 11.21
CA ARG A 111 -13.80 2.62 10.58
C ARG A 111 -14.33 1.89 9.35
N GLU A 112 -13.47 1.47 8.43
CA GLU A 112 -13.91 0.84 7.18
C GLU A 112 -14.60 -0.51 7.41
N LEU A 113 -14.20 -1.27 8.44
CA LEU A 113 -14.78 -2.56 8.80
C LEU A 113 -16.11 -2.43 9.54
N PHE A 114 -16.18 -1.56 10.55
CA PHE A 114 -17.29 -1.51 11.49
C PHE A 114 -18.26 -0.36 11.26
N LEU A 115 -17.78 0.78 10.75
CA LEU A 115 -18.60 1.94 10.43
C LEU A 115 -18.98 1.86 8.95
N LYS A 116 -20.01 1.07 8.66
CA LYS A 116 -20.65 0.96 7.34
C LYS A 116 -21.10 2.35 6.90
N THR A 117 -20.37 2.96 5.95
CA THR A 117 -20.85 4.13 5.19
C THR A 117 -21.38 3.64 3.85
#